data_AF-A0A0K8SKC3-F1
#
_entry.id   AF-A0A0K8SKC3-F1
#
_cell.length_a   1.000
_cell.length_b   1.000
_cell.length_c   1.000
_cell.angle_alpha   90.00
_cell.angle_beta   90.00
_cell.angle_gamma   90.00
#
_symmetry.space_group_name_H-M   'P 1'
#
loop_
_entity.id
_entity.type
_entity.pdbx_description
1 polymer ?
#
loop_
_entity_poly.entity_id
_entity_poly.type
_entity_poly.pdbx_seq_one_letter_code
_entity_poly.pdbx_strand_id
1 'polypeptide(L)'
;LNQENLHPIFHQLDVDNVESINSLATFIEAKYGGLDVLVNNAAIAFKKDAKESFPVQAELTLKTNYFSLKKVCDTLYPLLRPHARVVTLTSLAGHSHMITNVDLRKRFCDPNLTEEALRCSHVGVY
;
A
#
# COMPACT_ATOMS: atom_id res chain seq x y z
N LEU A 1 24.60 -9.86 3.92
CA LEU A 1 24.54 -8.89 2.80
C LEU A 1 25.92 -8.44 2.31
N ASN A 2 26.67 -7.57 2.99
CA ASN A 2 28.02 -7.19 2.51
C ASN A 2 28.98 -8.38 2.43
N GLN A 3 28.89 -9.32 3.39
CA GLN A 3 29.62 -10.60 3.36
C GLN A 3 29.16 -11.55 2.23
N GLU A 4 27.99 -11.30 1.65
CA GLU A 4 27.43 -12.02 0.49
C GLU A 4 27.64 -11.23 -0.82
N ASN A 5 28.50 -10.20 -0.80
CA ASN A 5 28.74 -9.29 -1.93
C ASN A 5 27.48 -8.57 -2.43
N LEU A 6 26.53 -8.30 -1.52
CA LEU A 6 25.36 -7.45 -1.76
C LEU A 6 25.57 -6.10 -1.08
N HIS A 7 25.19 -5.03 -1.76
CA HIS A 7 25.43 -3.65 -1.33
C HIS A 7 24.12 -2.87 -1.14
N PRO A 8 23.33 -3.18 -0.10
CA PRO A 8 22.11 -2.46 0.17
C PRO A 8 22.42 -0.99 0.48
N ILE A 9 21.58 -0.09 -0.03
CA ILE A 9 21.63 1.33 0.28
C ILE A 9 20.34 1.71 0.98
N PHE A 10 20.48 2.41 2.09
CA PHE A 10 19.36 2.93 2.84
C PHE A 10 18.93 4.28 2.27
N HIS A 11 17.64 4.41 1.98
CA HIS A 11 17.01 5.68 1.71
C HIS A 11 15.71 5.72 2.52
N GLN A 12 15.49 6.80 3.26
CA GLN A 12 14.29 6.91 4.07
C GLN A 12 13.05 6.97 3.18
N LEU A 13 12.00 6.25 3.60
CA LEU A 13 10.66 6.32 3.03
C LEU A 13 9.67 6.23 4.19
N ASP A 14 8.96 7.32 4.44
CA ASP A 14 7.69 7.32 5.16
C ASP A 14 6.56 7.31 4.13
N VAL A 15 5.81 6.21 4.07
CA VAL A 15 4.73 6.02 3.07
C VAL A 15 3.55 6.96 3.31
N ASP A 16 3.39 7.48 4.53
CA ASP A 16 2.32 8.44 4.86
C ASP A 16 2.73 9.89 4.56
N ASN A 17 3.96 10.13 4.10
CA ASN A 17 4.53 11.44 3.83
C ASN A 17 4.87 11.61 2.33
N VAL A 18 4.15 12.50 1.63
CA VAL A 18 4.27 12.69 0.18
C VAL A 18 5.66 13.22 -0.21
N GLU A 19 6.25 14.10 0.57
CA GLU A 19 7.58 14.64 0.35
C GLU A 19 8.65 13.55 0.46
N SER A 20 8.49 12.61 1.41
CA SER A 20 9.36 11.44 1.55
C SER A 20 9.26 10.50 0.34
N ILE A 21 8.05 10.28 -0.19
CA ILE A 21 7.85 9.47 -1.41
C ILE A 21 8.53 10.15 -2.60
N ASN A 22 8.30 11.45 -2.80
CA ASN A 22 8.88 12.21 -3.90
C ASN A 22 10.41 12.25 -3.80
N SER A 23 10.96 12.40 -2.60
CA SER A 23 12.41 12.37 -2.37
C SER A 23 13.02 11.02 -2.80
N LEU A 24 12.37 9.90 -2.47
CA LEU A 24 12.79 8.59 -2.93
C LEU A 24 12.69 8.45 -4.46
N ALA A 25 11.60 8.93 -5.07
CA ALA A 25 11.40 8.87 -6.51
C ALA A 25 12.53 9.62 -7.25
N THR A 26 12.81 10.86 -6.85
CA THR A 26 13.92 11.66 -7.40
C THR A 26 15.26 10.96 -7.22
N PHE A 27 15.51 10.35 -6.06
CA PHE A 27 16.75 9.61 -5.82
C PHE A 27 16.90 8.39 -6.75
N ILE A 28 15.83 7.59 -6.91
CA ILE A 28 15.84 6.41 -7.79
C ILE A 28 16.08 6.83 -9.24
N GLU A 29 15.38 7.86 -9.71
CA GLU A 29 15.53 8.38 -11.07
C GLU A 29 16.95 8.90 -11.30
N ALA A 30 17.47 9.75 -10.41
CA ALA A 30 18.80 10.34 -10.58
C ALA A 30 19.93 9.30 -10.49
N LYS A 31 19.81 8.31 -9.59
CA LYS A 31 20.90 7.35 -9.33
C LYS A 31 20.85 6.12 -10.24
N TYR A 32 19.65 5.67 -10.60
CA TYR A 32 19.46 4.41 -11.31
C TYR A 32 18.65 4.58 -12.61
N GLY A 33 17.94 5.69 -12.80
CA GLY A 33 17.07 5.91 -13.96
C GLY A 33 15.79 5.07 -13.95
N GLY A 34 15.46 4.42 -12.83
CA GLY A 34 14.27 3.56 -12.70
C GLY A 34 14.48 2.38 -11.75
N LEU A 35 13.44 1.54 -11.63
CA LEU A 35 13.45 0.33 -10.80
C LEU A 35 12.84 -0.89 -11.50
N ASP A 36 13.30 -2.06 -11.09
CA ASP A 36 12.86 -3.37 -11.64
C ASP A 36 11.90 -4.08 -10.68
N VAL A 37 11.98 -3.81 -9.38
CA VAL A 37 11.12 -4.44 -8.36
C VAL A 37 10.72 -3.42 -7.32
N LEU A 38 9.42 -3.29 -7.08
CA LEU A 38 8.84 -2.56 -5.96
C LEU A 38 8.18 -3.54 -4.99
N VAL A 39 8.55 -3.48 -3.71
CA VAL A 39 7.95 -4.32 -2.66
C VAL A 39 7.23 -3.44 -1.66
N ASN A 40 5.90 -3.40 -1.76
CA ASN A 40 5.02 -2.72 -0.81
C ASN A 40 4.82 -3.61 0.42
N ASN A 41 5.66 -3.38 1.44
CA ASN A 41 5.63 -4.16 2.69
C ASN A 41 5.27 -3.32 3.93
N ALA A 42 5.36 -1.99 3.87
CA ALA A 42 5.05 -1.14 5.01
C ALA A 42 3.57 -1.29 5.40
N ALA A 43 3.31 -1.58 6.68
CA ALA A 43 1.97 -1.76 7.20
C ALA A 43 1.94 -1.53 8.71
N ILE A 44 0.76 -1.15 9.22
CA ILE A 44 0.44 -1.11 10.64
C ILE A 44 -0.67 -2.10 10.98
N ALA A 45 -0.72 -2.51 12.25
CA ALA A 45 -1.83 -3.24 12.82
C ALA A 45 -1.95 -2.88 14.30
N PHE A 46 -3.18 -2.65 14.76
CA PHE A 46 -3.45 -2.47 16.17
C PHE A 46 -3.39 -3.81 16.91
N LYS A 47 -2.86 -3.77 18.13
CA LYS A 47 -2.89 -4.94 19.04
C LYS A 47 -4.28 -5.11 19.63
N LYS A 48 -4.58 -6.30 20.14
CA LYS A 48 -5.90 -6.65 20.71
C LYS A 48 -6.33 -5.74 21.87
N ASP A 49 -5.37 -5.15 22.58
CA ASP A 49 -5.56 -4.29 23.74
C ASP A 49 -5.48 -2.79 23.43
N ALA A 50 -5.42 -2.42 22.14
CA ALA A 50 -5.51 -1.04 21.66
C ALA A 50 -6.71 -0.31 22.26
N LYS A 51 -6.51 0.98 22.57
CA LYS A 51 -7.51 1.82 23.27
C LYS A 51 -8.31 2.67 22.30
N GLU A 52 -7.79 2.84 21.09
CA GLU A 52 -8.43 3.53 19.99
C GLU A 52 -9.74 2.83 19.63
N SER A 53 -10.76 3.61 19.27
CA SER A 53 -12.03 3.05 18.82
C SER A 53 -11.85 2.32 17.48
N PHE A 54 -12.73 1.35 17.20
CA PHE A 54 -12.65 0.59 15.94
C PHE A 54 -12.63 1.48 14.68
N PRO A 55 -13.45 2.55 14.54
CA PRO A 55 -13.37 3.45 13.40
C PRO A 55 -11.99 4.09 13.21
N VAL A 56 -11.37 4.55 14.31
CA VAL A 56 -10.02 5.13 14.27
C VAL A 56 -8.99 4.09 13.85
N GLN A 57 -9.08 2.88 14.41
CA GLN A 57 -8.19 1.78 14.02
C GLN A 57 -8.32 1.45 12.53
N ALA A 58 -9.55 1.36 12.02
CA ALA A 58 -9.84 1.06 10.62
C ALA A 58 -9.32 2.17 9.69
N GLU A 59 -9.58 3.44 10.03
CA GLU A 59 -9.13 4.59 9.26
C GLU A 59 -7.61 4.64 9.14
N LEU A 60 -6.89 4.54 10.26
CA LEU A 60 -5.44 4.59 10.27
C LEU A 60 -4.82 3.38 9.55
N THR A 61 -5.39 2.19 9.75
CA THR A 61 -4.91 0.98 9.06
C THR A 61 -5.11 1.08 7.54
N LEU A 62 -6.27 1.55 7.08
CA LEU A 62 -6.54 1.75 5.65
C LEU A 62 -5.69 2.86 5.05
N LYS A 63 -5.47 3.95 5.80
CA LYS A 63 -4.59 5.04 5.39
C LYS A 63 -3.21 4.49 5.03
N THR A 64 -2.53 3.83 5.97
CA THR A 64 -1.16 3.35 5.75
C THR A 64 -1.10 2.14 4.81
N ASN A 65 -1.91 1.10 5.06
CA ASN A 65 -1.76 -0.19 4.39
C ASN A 65 -2.36 -0.24 2.98
N TYR A 66 -3.18 0.74 2.60
CA TYR A 66 -3.80 0.79 1.28
C TYR A 66 -3.56 2.12 0.58
N PHE A 67 -4.08 3.23 1.12
CA PHE A 67 -4.06 4.51 0.40
C PHE A 67 -2.65 5.07 0.23
N SER A 68 -1.82 4.98 1.26
CA SER A 68 -0.44 5.46 1.23
C SER A 68 0.44 4.59 0.33
N LEU A 69 0.32 3.26 0.40
CA LEU A 69 1.00 2.37 -0.54
C LEU A 69 0.53 2.58 -1.99
N LYS A 70 -0.76 2.89 -2.21
CA LYS A 70 -1.24 3.27 -3.54
C LYS A 70 -0.57 4.55 -4.02
N LYS A 71 -0.40 5.57 -3.17
CA LYS A 71 0.34 6.80 -3.53
C LYS A 71 1.80 6.51 -3.88
N VAL A 72 2.48 5.64 -3.12
CA VAL A 72 3.84 5.17 -3.44
C VAL A 72 3.87 4.55 -4.84
N CYS A 73 2.92 3.67 -5.15
CA CYS A 73 2.75 3.11 -6.48
C CYS A 73 2.55 4.19 -7.54
N ASP A 74 1.55 5.06 -7.37
CA ASP A 74 1.21 6.11 -8.34
C ASP A 74 2.44 7.00 -8.64
N THR A 75 3.26 7.33 -7.62
CA THR A 75 4.49 8.13 -7.78
C THR A 75 5.64 7.36 -8.44
N LEU A 76 5.82 6.07 -8.12
CA LEU A 76 6.95 5.28 -8.61
C LEU A 76 6.66 4.53 -9.92
N TYR A 77 5.40 4.38 -10.33
CA TYR A 77 5.01 3.70 -11.57
C TYR A 77 5.65 4.28 -12.83
N PRO A 78 5.78 5.61 -13.00
CA PRO A 78 6.50 6.18 -14.12
C PRO A 78 7.98 5.75 -14.22
N LEU A 79 8.57 5.28 -13.10
CA LEU A 79 9.96 4.84 -13.02
C LEU A 79 10.15 3.33 -13.23
N LEU A 80 9.07 2.57 -13.44
CA LEU A 80 9.14 1.14 -13.69
C LEU A 80 9.77 0.85 -15.06
N ARG A 81 10.79 -0.01 -15.07
CA ARG A 81 11.39 -0.49 -16.32
C ARG A 81 10.52 -1.56 -17.00
N PRO A 82 10.73 -1.84 -18.30
CA PRO A 82 10.13 -3.00 -18.94
C PRO A 82 10.36 -4.27 -18.10
N HIS A 83 9.31 -5.08 -17.94
CA HIS A 83 9.29 -6.29 -17.12
C HIS A 83 9.42 -6.09 -15.59
N ALA A 84 9.37 -4.85 -15.10
CA ALA A 84 9.36 -4.61 -13.67
C ALA A 84 8.16 -5.28 -12.98
N ARG A 85 8.32 -5.58 -11.68
CA ARG A 85 7.31 -6.24 -10.86
C ARG A 85 6.98 -5.42 -9.63
N VAL A 86 5.70 -5.33 -9.31
CA VAL A 86 5.21 -4.76 -8.06
C VAL A 86 4.65 -5.90 -7.22
N VAL A 87 5.19 -6.07 -6.01
CA VAL A 87 4.75 -7.07 -5.04
C VAL A 87 4.16 -6.34 -3.85
N THR A 88 2.92 -6.66 -3.52
CA THR A 88 2.25 -6.11 -2.32
C THR A 88 2.06 -7.21 -1.31
N LEU A 89 2.64 -7.04 -0.12
CA LEU A 89 2.53 -7.99 0.98
C LEU A 89 1.17 -7.82 1.65
N THR A 90 0.43 -8.92 1.72
CA THR A 90 -0.90 -9.00 2.35
C THR A 90 -0.87 -9.95 3.54
N SER A 91 -2.03 -10.21 4.15
CA SER A 91 -2.21 -11.07 5.32
C SER A 91 -3.35 -12.06 5.09
N LEU A 92 -3.41 -13.11 5.91
CA LEU A 92 -4.57 -13.99 6.00
C LEU A 92 -5.87 -13.20 6.25
N ALA A 93 -5.79 -12.09 6.99
CA ALA A 93 -6.93 -11.20 7.25
C ALA A 93 -7.53 -10.58 5.96
N GLY A 94 -6.77 -10.53 4.86
CA GLY A 94 -7.24 -10.03 3.57
C GLY A 94 -8.02 -11.04 2.73
N HIS A 95 -8.17 -12.29 3.18
CA HIS A 95 -8.97 -13.27 2.44
C HIS A 95 -10.44 -12.86 2.45
N SER A 96 -11.11 -12.98 1.31
CA SER A 96 -12.51 -12.60 1.17
C SER A 96 -13.45 -13.31 2.15
N HIS A 97 -13.12 -14.54 2.58
CA HIS A 97 -13.89 -15.27 3.58
C HIS A 97 -13.89 -14.60 4.97
N MET A 98 -12.94 -13.69 5.24
CA MET A 98 -12.91 -12.90 6.47
C MET A 98 -13.96 -11.78 6.48
N ILE A 99 -14.51 -11.43 5.31
CA ILE A 99 -15.63 -10.51 5.19
C ILE A 99 -16.91 -11.28 5.54
N THR A 100 -17.41 -11.09 6.76
CA THR A 100 -18.58 -11.81 7.28
C THR A 100 -19.88 -11.37 6.60
N ASN A 101 -19.99 -10.09 6.23
CA ASN A 101 -21.13 -9.57 5.48
C ASN A 101 -21.13 -10.10 4.04
N VAL A 102 -22.16 -10.86 3.69
CA VAL A 102 -22.25 -11.58 2.41
C VAL A 102 -22.36 -10.62 1.22
N ASP A 103 -23.13 -9.54 1.33
CA ASP A 103 -23.33 -8.58 0.25
C ASP A 103 -22.06 -7.77 -0.01
N LEU A 104 -21.39 -7.33 1.05
CA LEU A 104 -20.07 -6.69 0.94
C LEU A 104 -19.05 -7.65 0.34
N ARG A 105 -19.01 -8.91 0.79
CA ARG A 105 -18.09 -9.91 0.24
C ARG A 105 -18.34 -10.13 -1.25
N LYS A 106 -19.60 -10.27 -1.68
CA LYS A 106 -19.96 -10.38 -3.10
C LYS A 106 -19.48 -9.16 -3.88
N ARG A 107 -19.73 -7.96 -3.37
CA ARG A 107 -19.31 -6.70 -4.00
C ARG A 107 -17.79 -6.61 -4.14
N PHE A 108 -17.02 -6.94 -3.11
CA PHE A 108 -15.55 -6.91 -3.15
C PHE A 108 -14.93 -8.04 -3.98
N CYS A 109 -15.67 -9.11 -4.27
CA CYS A 109 -15.22 -10.22 -5.13
C CYS A 109 -15.71 -10.09 -6.57
N ASP A 110 -16.43 -9.02 -6.93
CA ASP A 110 -16.87 -8.80 -8.30
C ASP A 110 -15.65 -8.52 -9.20
N PRO A 111 -15.39 -9.35 -10.24
CA PRO A 111 -14.26 -9.14 -11.14
C PRO A 111 -14.35 -7.84 -11.95
N ASN A 112 -15.52 -7.22 -12.01
CA ASN A 112 -15.75 -5.94 -12.70
C ASN A 112 -15.74 -4.73 -11.75
N LEU A 113 -15.39 -4.92 -10.47
CA LEU A 113 -15.32 -3.83 -9.50
C LEU A 113 -14.26 -2.81 -9.92
N THR A 114 -14.68 -1.54 -10.07
CA THR A 114 -13.77 -0.43 -10.36
C THR A 114 -13.41 0.35 -9.10
N GLU A 115 -12.34 1.14 -9.16
CA GLU A 115 -11.95 2.02 -8.07
C GLU A 115 -13.00 3.11 -7.80
N GLU A 116 -13.67 3.61 -8.85
CA GLU A 116 -14.77 4.57 -8.73
C GLU A 116 -15.97 3.94 -8.00
N ALA A 117 -16.29 2.68 -8.30
CA ALA A 117 -17.37 1.97 -7.64
C ALA A 117 -17.09 1.73 -6.15
N LEU A 118 -15.82 1.72 -5.71
CA LEU A 118 -15.45 1.72 -4.29
C LEU A 118 -15.72 3.07 -3.62
N ARG A 119 -15.47 4.17 -4.34
CA ARG A 119 -15.62 5.55 -3.85
C ARG A 119 -17.07 6.00 -3.73
N CYS A 120 -17.94 5.61 -4.64
CA CYS A 120 -19.37 5.98 -4.64
C CYS A 120 -20.19 5.42 -3.46
N SER A 121 -19.60 4.61 -2.58
CA SER A 121 -20.23 4.22 -1.31
C SER A 121 -20.26 5.35 -0.26
N HIS A 122 -19.58 6.47 -0.48
CA HIS A 122 -19.58 7.63 0.41
C HIS A 122 -20.66 8.64 0.03
N VAL A 123 -21.93 8.24 0.18
CA VAL A 123 -23.00 9.20 0.51
C VAL A 123 -23.45 8.88 1.93
N GLY A 124 -22.78 9.50 2.90
CA GLY A 124 -23.21 9.49 4.31
C GLY A 124 -22.09 9.15 5.30
N VAL A 125 -21.90 10.08 6.23
CA VAL A 125 -21.13 10.00 7.50
C VAL A 125 -19.61 10.12 7.29
N TYR A 126 -18.92 11.22 7.61
CA TYR A 126 -19.13 12.26 8.64
C TYR A 126 -19.19 13.68 8.07
#